data_AF-B6ADB9-F1
#
_entry.id   AF-B6ADB9-F1
#
_cell.length_a   1.000
_cell.length_b   1.000
_cell.length_c   1.000
_cell.angle_alpha   90.00
_cell.angle_beta   90.00
_cell.angle_gamma   90.00
#
_symmetry.space_group_name_H-M   'P 1'
#
loop_
_entity.id
_entity.type
_entity.pdbx_description
1 polymer ?
#
loop_
_entity_poly.entity_id
_entity_poly.type
_entity_poly.pdbx_seq_one_letter_code
_entity_poly.pdbx_strand_id
1 'polypeptide(L)' 'MSCWEQKKELPDTKYQYLLIAAEPYNVIAIKIPNYEIERKNNKLMTFWDNKQLIYHIQIFFQEKIKDITDTDTETSTKEN' A
#
# COMPACT_ATOMS: atom_id res chain seq x y z
N MET A 1 -3.13 -9.70 4.40
CA MET A 1 -3.15 -10.28 5.75
C MET A 1 -2.92 -9.15 6.76
N SER A 2 -3.65 -9.17 7.87
CA SER A 2 -3.55 -8.14 8.91
C SER A 2 -2.34 -8.41 9.81
N CYS A 3 -1.75 -7.35 10.38
CA CYS A 3 -0.59 -7.51 11.27
C CYS A 3 -0.90 -8.34 12.54
N TRP A 4 -2.16 -8.42 12.95
CA TRP A 4 -2.61 -9.21 14.11
C TRP A 4 -2.53 -10.72 13.88
N GLU A 5 -2.44 -11.17 12.63
CA GLU A 5 -2.38 -12.60 12.27
C GLU A 5 -0.95 -13.15 12.27
N GLN A 6 0.06 -12.27 12.30
CA GLN A 6 1.47 -12.65 12.36
C GLN A 6 1.88 -13.01 13.80
N LYS A 7 2.58 -14.15 13.97
CA LYS A 7 3.06 -14.65 15.27
C LYS A 7 4.56 -14.38 15.54
N LYS A 8 5.28 -13.82 14.57
CA LYS A 8 6.75 -13.69 14.63
C LYS A 8 7.23 -12.37 15.23
N GLU A 9 6.51 -11.28 14.96
CA GLU A 9 6.86 -9.94 15.45
C GLU A 9 5.67 -9.37 16.22
N LEU A 10 5.91 -8.34 17.05
CA LEU A 10 4.83 -7.61 17.70
C LEU A 10 3.92 -6.96 16.65
N PRO A 11 2.60 -6.99 16.84
CA PRO A 11 1.66 -6.45 15.87
C PRO A 11 1.78 -4.92 15.78
N ASP A 12 2.11 -4.42 14.59
CA ASP A 12 2.16 -3.01 14.23
C ASP A 12 1.05 -2.68 13.20
N THR A 13 0.09 -1.86 13.61
CA THR A 13 -1.07 -1.46 12.79
C THR A 13 -0.70 -0.56 11.61
N LYS A 14 0.52 0.00 11.59
CA LYS A 14 1.02 0.82 10.48
C LYS A 14 1.35 0.00 9.24
N TYR A 15 1.45 -1.32 9.38
CA TYR A 15 1.83 -2.21 8.30
C TYR A 15 0.80 -3.30 8.07
N GLN A 16 0.77 -3.77 6.84
CA GLN A 16 0.02 -4.94 6.40
C GLN A 16 0.99 -5.88 5.67
N TYR A 17 0.61 -7.15 5.54
CA TYR A 17 1.47 -8.15 4.91
C TYR A 17 0.83 -8.67 3.62
N LEU A 18 1.59 -8.57 2.54
CA LEU A 18 1.28 -9.20 1.25
C LEU A 18 1.85 -10.63 1.28
N LEU A 19 0.99 -11.62 1.07
CA LEU A 19 1.38 -13.02 1.04
C LEU A 19 1.44 -13.51 -0.39
N ILE A 20 2.48 -14.28 -0.69
CA ILE A 20 2.62 -15.00 -1.95
C ILE A 20 2.76 -16.47 -1.59
N ALA A 21 1.83 -17.29 -2.08
CA ALA A 21 1.79 -18.73 -1.88
C ALA A 21 1.85 -19.41 -3.24
N ALA A 22 2.73 -20.42 -3.35
CA ALA A 22 2.85 -21.26 -4.54
C ALA A 22 3.26 -22.65 -4.09
N GLU A 23 2.58 -23.70 -4.53
CA GLU A 23 3.02 -25.08 -4.30
C GLU A 23 4.19 -25.40 -5.25
N PRO A 24 5.28 -26.05 -4.82
CA PRO A 24 5.58 -26.63 -3.49
C PRO A 24 6.35 -25.70 -2.54
N TYR A 25 6.41 -24.40 -2.82
CA TYR A 25 7.20 -23.42 -2.09
C TYR A 25 6.53 -22.97 -0.79
N ASN A 26 7.35 -22.50 0.14
CA ASN A 26 6.86 -21.86 1.36
C ASN A 26 6.21 -20.51 1.05
N VAL A 27 5.17 -20.18 1.81
CA VAL A 27 4.53 -18.87 1.73
C VAL A 27 5.52 -17.79 2.17
N ILE A 28 5.70 -16.79 1.32
CA ILE A 28 6.49 -15.60 1.65
C ILE A 28 5.56 -14.43 1.98
N ALA A 29 5.98 -13.59 2.92
CA ALA A 29 5.24 -12.40 3.34
C ALA A 29 6.11 -11.15 3.16
N ILE A 30 5.57 -10.12 2.51
CA ILE A 30 6.22 -8.82 2.31
C ILE A 30 5.49 -7.79 3.17
N LYS A 31 6.23 -7.11 4.05
CA LYS A 31 5.73 -6.02 4.88
C LYS A 31 5.55 -4.77 4.01
N ILE A 32 4.34 -4.26 3.91
CA ILE A 32 4.01 -3.04 3.16
C ILE A 32 3.30 -2.04 4.08
N PRO A 33 3.41 -0.73 3.82
CA PRO A 33 2.67 0.26 4.59
C PRO A 33 1.16 0.03 4.46
N ASN A 34 0.43 0.34 5.53
CA ASN A 34 -1.02 0.27 5.56
C ASN A 34 -1.64 1.51 4.88
N TYR A 35 -1.42 1.60 3.57
CA TYR A 35 -2.04 2.59 2.70
C TYR A 35 -3.10 1.92 1.82
N GLU A 36 -4.11 2.71 1.45
CA GLU A 36 -5.15 2.24 0.55
C GLU A 36 -4.53 1.92 -0.82
N ILE A 37 -4.86 0.74 -1.34
CA ILE A 37 -4.41 0.27 -2.64
C ILE A 37 -5.44 0.72 -3.67
N GLU A 38 -4.99 1.34 -4.75
CA GLU A 38 -5.88 1.78 -5.82
C GLU A 38 -6.39 0.55 -6.58
N ARG A 39 -7.59 0.09 -6.23
CA ARG A 39 -8.30 -0.99 -6.94
C ARG A 39 -9.07 -0.49 -8.17
N LYS A 40 -9.33 0.82 -8.20
CA LYS A 40 -9.98 1.46 -9.35
C LYS A 40 -9.00 1.44 -10.53
N ASN A 41 -9.54 1.26 -11.74
CA ASN A 41 -8.77 1.32 -13.00
C ASN A 41 -7.85 0.12 -13.32
N ASN A 42 -8.08 -1.09 -12.78
CA ASN A 42 -7.28 -2.28 -13.12
C ASN A 42 -5.75 -2.13 -12.90
N LYS A 43 -5.33 -1.24 -12.01
CA LYS A 43 -3.91 -0.99 -11.73
C LYS A 43 -3.22 -2.12 -10.95
N LEU A 44 -3.97 -3.09 -10.42
CA LEU A 44 -3.40 -4.34 -9.92
C LEU A 44 -3.03 -5.23 -11.10
N MET A 45 -1.73 -5.39 -11.36
CA MET A 45 -1.24 -6.25 -12.43
C MET A 45 -0.59 -7.50 -11.84
N THR A 46 -1.09 -8.67 -12.23
CA THR A 46 -0.50 -9.97 -11.90
C THR A 46 -0.26 -10.73 -13.18
N PHE A 47 0.96 -11.23 -13.38
CA PHE A 47 1.34 -12.00 -14.55
C PHE A 47 2.16 -13.23 -14.14
N TRP A 48 1.79 -14.39 -14.67
CA TRP A 48 2.51 -15.66 -14.46
C TRP A 48 3.11 -16.12 -15.77
N ASP A 49 4.44 -16.16 -15.82
CA ASP A 49 5.17 -16.81 -16.91
C ASP A 49 5.42 -18.28 -16.55
N ASN A 50 4.66 -19.18 -17.18
CA ASN A 50 4.81 -20.63 -16.95
C ASN A 50 6.14 -21.18 -17.51
N LYS A 51 6.72 -20.56 -18.54
CA LYS A 51 7.97 -21.04 -19.16
C LYS A 51 9.18 -20.68 -18.31
N GLN A 52 9.20 -19.46 -17.79
CA GLN A 52 10.29 -18.97 -16.93
C GLN A 52 10.04 -19.25 -15.45
N LEU A 53 8.83 -19.69 -15.09
CA LEU A 53 8.37 -19.87 -13.71
C LEU A 53 8.49 -18.59 -12.87
N ILE A 54 8.18 -17.44 -13.48
CA ILE A 54 8.29 -16.13 -12.86
C ILE A 54 6.89 -15.57 -12.60
N TYR A 55 6.64 -15.17 -11.35
CA TYR A 55 5.44 -14.49 -10.95
C TYR A 55 5.71 -12.99 -10.76
N HIS A 56 5.08 -12.16 -11.59
CA HIS A 56 5.13 -10.72 -11.51
C HIS A 56 3.86 -10.19 -10.85
N ILE A 57 4.04 -9.34 -9.83
CA ILE A 57 2.95 -8.61 -9.18
C ILE A 57 3.34 -7.14 -9.11
N GLN A 58 2.45 -6.27 -9.54
CA GLN A 58 2.59 -4.82 -9.43
C GLN A 58 1.34 -4.24 -8.77
N ILE A 59 1.58 -3.42 -7.75
CA ILE A 59 0.57 -2.81 -6.90
C ILE A 59 0.86 -1.31 -6.82
N PHE A 60 -0.17 -0.50 -6.95
CA PHE A 60 -0.08 0.95 -6.77
C PHE A 60 -0.84 1.37 -5.51
N PHE A 61 -0.22 2.27 -4.75
CA PHE A 61 -0.88 2.93 -3.64
C PHE A 61 -1.71 4.10 -4.16
N GLN A 62 -2.85 4.33 -3.54
CA GLN A 62 -3.65 5.50 -3.81
C GLN A 62 -2.91 6.72 -3.24
N GLU A 63 -2.72 7.75 -4.08
CA GLU A 63 -2.21 9.03 -3.60
C GLU A 63 -3.25 9.65 -2.65
N LYS A 64 -2.81 9.97 -1.44
CA LYS A 64 -3.59 10.87 -0.58
C LYS A 64 -3.52 12.25 -1.22
N ILE A 65 -4.62 12.71 -1.80
CA ILE A 65 -4.77 14.12 -2.15
C ILE A 65 -4.56 14.88 -0.83
N LYS A 66 -3.46 15.64 -0.74
CA LYS A 66 -3.30 16.60 0.34
C LYS A 66 -4.31 17.69 0.06
N ASP A 67 -5.41 17.71 0.80
CA ASP A 67 -6.32 18.85 0.77
C ASP A 67 -5.50 20.10 1.11
N ILE A 68 -5.28 20.94 0.10
CA ILE A 68 -4.73 22.28 0.27
C ILE A 68 -5.86 23.09 0.93
N THR A 69 -5.98 22.96 2.24
CA THR A 69 -6.80 23.84 3.08
C THR A 69 -6.00 24.18 4.33
N ASP A 70 -4.89 24.89 4.12
CA ASP A 70 -4.42 25.85 5.12
C ASP A 70 -4.88 27.23 4.65
N THR A 71 -5.87 27.73 5.38
CA THR A 71 -6.35 29.10 5.43
C THR A 71 -5.20 30.08 5.68
N ASP A 72 -4.79 30.81 4.65
CA ASP A 72 -4.18 32.13 4.80
C ASP A 72 -5.27 33.20 4.62
N THR A 73 -6.19 33.28 5.59
CA THR A 73 -6.94 34.52 5.86
C THR A 73 -6.34 35.17 7.10
N GLU A 74 -5.15 35.73 6.96
CA GLU A 74 -4.62 36.73 7.88
C GLU A 74 -4.72 38.11 7.21
N THR A 75 -5.83 38.78 7.53
CA THR A 75 -5.93 40.19 7.89
C THR A 75 -4.77 41.10 7.47
N SER A 76 -5.01 41.97 6.49
CA SER A 76 -4.34 43.27 6.40
C SER A 76 -5.33 44.32 5.89
N THR A 77 -6.21 44.75 6.80
CA THR A 77 -6.84 46.08 6.74
C THR A 77 -6.02 46.99 7.65
N LYS A 78 -5.71 48.21 7.17
CA LYS A 78 -4.90 49.28 7.79
C LYS A 78 -3.38 49.03 7.63
N GLU A 79 -2.53 49.92 7.11
CA GLU A 79 -2.48 51.38 7.16
C GLU A 79 -1.76 51.99 5.93
N ASN A 80 -2.15 53.24 5.64
CA ASN A 80 -1.53 54.28 4.79
C ASN A 80 -1.76 54.23 3.27
#